data_AF-A0A0H2UA39-F1
#
_entry.id   AF-A0A0H2UA39-F1
#
_cell.length_a   1.000
_cell.length_b   1.000
_cell.length_c   1.000
_cell.angle_alpha   90.00
_cell.angle_beta   90.00
_cell.angle_gamma   90.00
#
_symmetry.space_group_name_H-M   'P 1'
#
loop_
_entity.id
_entity.type
_entity.pdbx_description
1 polymer ?
#
loop_
_entity_poly.entity_id
_entity_poly.type
_entity_poly.pdbx_seq_one_letter_code
_entity_poly.pdbx_strand_id
1 'polypeptide(L)'
;MAVQTTPDPGVEYSSTREARVILNRILSTVSLPPEVEGIARAARFVSSRDLPYFPIPLKETELGAALKAIEGSLASALAKTRDGPPPPTALENGSSSSKVTVSLERTTAFLFQTYLSSVGGMSKLDPDVKKILKDTDLLKAQSDPYRRMSANLYATARPGEYYHIHGSLEASTTLSMLDLEPFRPDLNALGHEAIVEEIESHVKRFTSDELEKLNADKRQAGVPALRHEEFLQTPHGKTNMELPPWSVDQLESQTPPCPLPAATGSSSGTQARPLAGIKVLELSRIIAGPVIGRTLAEYG
;
A
#
# COMPACT_ATOMS: atom_id res chain seq x y z
N MET A 1 12.55 8.34 -8.64
CA MET A 1 12.64 8.34 -10.12
C MET A 1 11.55 7.44 -10.73
N ALA A 2 10.39 8.01 -11.09
CA ALA A 2 9.52 7.36 -12.07
C ALA A 2 10.04 7.79 -13.44
N VAL A 3 11.02 7.03 -13.96
CA VAL A 3 11.42 7.21 -15.36
C VAL A 3 10.22 6.76 -16.17
N GLN A 4 9.51 7.69 -16.80
CA GLN A 4 8.75 7.37 -18.01
C GLN A 4 9.78 6.82 -18.99
N THR A 5 9.95 5.51 -18.98
CA THR A 5 10.72 4.81 -19.98
C THR A 5 9.93 4.98 -21.27
N THR A 6 10.35 5.90 -22.14
CA THR A 6 9.93 5.90 -23.54
C THR A 6 10.13 4.46 -24.04
N PRO A 7 9.08 3.77 -24.48
CA PRO A 7 9.22 2.40 -24.96
C PRO A 7 10.21 2.40 -26.12
N ASP A 8 11.18 1.50 -26.08
CA ASP A 8 11.94 1.16 -27.28
C ASP A 8 10.94 0.61 -28.30
N PRO A 9 10.73 1.25 -29.46
CA PRO A 9 9.70 0.87 -30.41
C PRO A 9 9.85 -0.57 -30.94
N GLY A 10 10.99 -1.24 -30.67
CA GLY A 10 11.22 -2.64 -31.01
C GLY A 10 10.88 -3.68 -29.93
N VAL A 11 10.51 -3.27 -28.69
CA VAL A 11 10.29 -4.21 -27.58
C VAL A 11 8.85 -4.14 -27.06
N GLU A 12 8.08 -5.21 -27.32
CA GLU A 12 6.73 -5.36 -26.79
C GLU A 12 6.74 -5.36 -25.25
N TYR A 13 5.84 -4.61 -24.62
CA TYR A 13 5.75 -4.49 -23.17
C TYR A 13 5.48 -5.86 -22.51
N SER A 14 6.11 -6.10 -21.35
CA SER A 14 5.94 -7.32 -20.55
C SER A 14 5.92 -6.94 -19.08
N SER A 15 4.80 -7.18 -18.41
CA SER A 15 4.63 -6.85 -16.99
C SER A 15 5.59 -7.64 -16.09
N THR A 16 5.85 -8.91 -16.44
CA THR A 16 6.79 -9.76 -15.69
C THR A 16 8.24 -9.31 -15.86
N ARG A 17 8.63 -8.88 -17.07
CA ARG A 17 9.95 -8.28 -17.32
C ARG A 17 10.09 -6.94 -16.62
N GLU A 18 9.05 -6.13 -16.65
CA GLU A 18 9.04 -4.83 -15.97
C GLU A 18 9.12 -4.99 -14.44
N ALA A 19 8.40 -5.95 -13.84
CA ALA A 19 8.53 -6.28 -12.42
C ALA A 19 9.98 -6.67 -12.05
N ARG A 20 10.70 -7.39 -12.94
CA ARG A 20 12.13 -7.66 -12.78
C ARG A 20 12.98 -6.40 -12.82
N VAL A 21 12.74 -5.52 -13.78
CA VAL A 21 13.48 -4.25 -13.92
C VAL A 21 13.30 -3.40 -12.66
N ILE A 22 12.07 -3.28 -12.16
CA ILE A 22 11.76 -2.56 -10.92
C ILE A 22 12.44 -3.21 -9.72
N LEU A 23 12.39 -4.54 -9.58
CA LEU A 23 13.08 -5.24 -8.49
C LEU A 23 14.58 -4.96 -8.53
N ASN A 24 15.23 -5.09 -9.68
CA ASN A 24 16.66 -4.82 -9.82
C ASN A 24 17.02 -3.37 -9.45
N ARG A 25 16.17 -2.41 -9.81
CA ARG A 25 16.33 -1.00 -9.45
C ARG A 25 16.20 -0.77 -7.96
N ILE A 26 15.24 -1.42 -7.31
CA ILE A 26 15.09 -1.35 -5.85
C ILE A 26 16.35 -1.90 -5.19
N LEU A 27 16.79 -3.09 -5.58
CA LEU A 27 17.98 -3.75 -5.03
C LEU A 27 19.30 -3.00 -5.30
N SER A 28 19.33 -2.05 -6.24
CA SER A 28 20.50 -1.18 -6.43
C SER A 28 20.47 0.08 -5.58
N THR A 29 19.36 0.36 -4.89
CA THR A 29 19.17 1.59 -4.10
C THR A 29 18.95 1.31 -2.61
N VAL A 30 18.37 0.16 -2.29
CA VAL A 30 18.06 -0.25 -0.92
C VAL A 30 19.10 -1.28 -0.46
N SER A 31 19.59 -1.12 0.76
CA SER A 31 20.41 -2.14 1.42
C SER A 31 19.51 -3.17 2.11
N LEU A 32 19.63 -4.43 1.73
CA LEU A 32 18.96 -5.57 2.38
C LEU A 32 19.99 -6.51 3.01
N PRO A 33 19.60 -7.35 3.98
CA PRO A 33 20.47 -8.44 4.44
C PRO A 33 20.93 -9.30 3.24
N PRO A 34 22.22 -9.68 3.14
CA PRO A 34 22.76 -10.35 1.96
C PRO A 34 22.03 -11.64 1.57
N GLU A 35 21.56 -12.41 2.55
CA GLU A 35 20.76 -13.60 2.30
C GLU A 35 19.42 -13.27 1.62
N VAL A 36 18.75 -12.22 2.08
CA VAL A 36 17.46 -11.77 1.53
C VAL A 36 17.65 -11.27 0.10
N GLU A 37 18.71 -10.49 -0.14
CA GLU A 37 19.04 -10.00 -1.47
C GLU A 37 19.30 -11.16 -2.45
N GLY A 38 20.08 -12.17 -2.04
CA GLY A 38 20.34 -13.35 -2.85
C GLY A 38 19.06 -14.10 -3.26
N ILE A 39 18.13 -14.28 -2.31
CA ILE A 39 16.83 -14.90 -2.57
C ILE A 39 15.99 -14.03 -3.52
N ALA A 40 15.96 -12.71 -3.30
CA ALA A 40 15.19 -11.78 -4.11
C ALA A 40 15.68 -11.75 -5.57
N ARG A 41 17.00 -11.74 -5.79
CA ARG A 41 17.59 -11.81 -7.14
C ARG A 41 17.17 -13.09 -7.89
N ALA A 42 17.02 -14.19 -7.16
CA ALA A 42 16.58 -15.49 -7.70
C ALA A 42 15.04 -15.66 -7.76
N ALA A 43 14.25 -14.72 -7.22
CA ALA A 43 12.79 -14.79 -7.27
C ALA A 43 12.30 -14.87 -8.72
N ARG A 44 11.13 -15.45 -8.99
CA ARG A 44 10.53 -15.59 -10.33
C ARG A 44 9.19 -14.88 -10.40
N PHE A 45 8.96 -14.14 -11.47
CA PHE A 45 7.65 -13.54 -11.77
C PHE A 45 6.89 -14.44 -12.74
N VAL A 46 5.60 -14.62 -12.50
CA VAL A 46 4.70 -15.38 -13.39
C VAL A 46 3.43 -14.60 -13.63
N SER A 47 2.90 -14.74 -14.84
CA SER A 47 1.59 -14.24 -15.20
C SER A 47 0.99 -15.08 -16.33
N SER A 48 -0.33 -15.28 -16.30
CA SER A 48 -1.11 -15.79 -17.42
C SER A 48 -1.41 -14.71 -18.47
N ARG A 49 -1.31 -13.42 -18.09
CA ARG A 49 -1.47 -12.27 -18.98
C ARG A 49 -0.34 -11.27 -18.74
N ASP A 50 0.69 -11.32 -19.59
CA ASP A 50 1.88 -10.49 -19.48
C ASP A 50 1.70 -9.04 -20.01
N LEU A 51 0.57 -8.41 -19.63
CA LEU A 51 0.18 -7.05 -20.02
C LEU A 51 -0.27 -6.25 -18.78
N PRO A 52 -0.36 -4.91 -18.85
CA PRO A 52 -0.82 -4.10 -17.72
C PRO A 52 -2.22 -4.51 -17.23
N TYR A 53 -2.39 -4.63 -15.91
CA TYR A 53 -3.67 -4.96 -15.29
C TYR A 53 -4.51 -3.71 -14.97
N PHE A 54 -3.87 -2.63 -14.53
CA PHE A 54 -4.54 -1.37 -14.26
C PHE A 54 -4.31 -0.39 -15.42
N PRO A 55 -5.37 0.17 -16.03
CA PRO A 55 -5.25 1.13 -17.12
C PRO A 55 -4.95 2.55 -16.58
N ILE A 56 -3.87 2.67 -15.81
CA ILE A 56 -3.43 3.91 -15.15
C ILE A 56 -1.96 4.19 -15.54
N PRO A 57 -1.47 5.43 -15.43
CA PRO A 57 -0.09 5.76 -15.81
C PRO A 57 0.98 5.25 -14.83
N LEU A 58 0.60 4.41 -13.84
CA LEU A 58 1.47 3.88 -12.80
C LEU A 58 1.60 2.36 -12.92
N LYS A 59 2.83 1.86 -12.79
CA LYS A 59 3.18 0.43 -12.83
C LYS A 59 2.91 -0.25 -11.48
N GLU A 60 1.68 -0.14 -10.97
CA GLU A 60 1.32 -0.58 -9.61
C GLU A 60 1.44 -2.10 -9.44
N THR A 61 0.96 -2.89 -10.40
CA THR A 61 1.08 -4.35 -10.36
C THR A 61 2.53 -4.80 -10.36
N GLU A 62 3.36 -4.22 -11.23
CA GLU A 62 4.76 -4.57 -11.40
C GLU A 62 5.59 -4.15 -10.17
N LEU A 63 5.35 -2.95 -9.65
CA LEU A 63 5.95 -2.49 -8.40
C LEU A 63 5.52 -3.35 -7.22
N GLY A 64 4.22 -3.63 -7.09
CA GLY A 64 3.68 -4.51 -6.06
C GLY A 64 4.33 -5.90 -6.11
N ALA A 65 4.54 -6.44 -7.31
CA ALA A 65 5.14 -7.76 -7.50
C ALA A 65 6.62 -7.74 -7.08
N ALA A 66 7.36 -6.70 -7.45
CA ALA A 66 8.74 -6.50 -7.00
C ALA A 66 8.83 -6.41 -5.46
N LEU A 67 7.95 -5.66 -4.81
CA LEU A 67 7.89 -5.57 -3.36
C LEU A 67 7.50 -6.91 -2.71
N LYS A 68 6.56 -7.67 -3.31
CA LYS A 68 6.22 -9.03 -2.84
C LYS A 68 7.37 -10.03 -3.02
N ALA A 69 8.25 -9.85 -3.99
CA ALA A 69 9.46 -10.66 -4.10
C ALA A 69 10.40 -10.41 -2.93
N ILE A 70 10.55 -9.15 -2.49
CA ILE A 70 11.35 -8.79 -1.31
C ILE A 70 10.71 -9.33 -0.02
N GLU A 71 9.41 -9.14 0.17
CA GLU A 71 8.64 -9.69 1.30
C GLU A 71 8.78 -11.23 1.38
N GLY A 72 8.58 -11.92 0.26
CA GLY A 72 8.74 -13.38 0.20
C GLY A 72 10.17 -13.84 0.47
N SER A 73 11.17 -13.02 0.11
CA SER A 73 12.58 -13.30 0.39
C SER A 73 12.92 -13.14 1.87
N LEU A 74 12.35 -12.12 2.54
CA LEU A 74 12.43 -11.96 4.00
C LEU A 74 11.79 -13.14 4.73
N ALA A 75 10.58 -13.53 4.33
CA ALA A 75 9.88 -14.67 4.91
C ALA A 75 10.66 -15.98 4.69
N SER A 76 11.29 -16.14 3.53
CA SER A 76 12.11 -17.31 3.22
C SER A 76 13.41 -17.36 4.06
N ALA A 77 14.10 -16.24 4.25
CA ALA A 77 15.30 -16.19 5.10
C ALA A 77 14.94 -16.50 6.57
N LEU A 78 13.79 -15.98 7.04
CA LEU A 78 13.29 -16.26 8.38
C LEU A 78 12.91 -17.74 8.56
N ALA A 79 12.32 -18.37 7.55
CA ALA A 79 12.03 -19.80 7.59
C ALA A 79 13.30 -20.65 7.74
N LYS A 80 14.35 -20.34 6.98
CA LYS A 80 15.65 -21.03 7.10
C LYS A 80 16.29 -20.85 8.48
N THR A 81 16.15 -19.65 9.07
CA THR A 81 16.65 -19.38 10.42
C THR A 81 16.00 -20.30 11.46
N ARG A 82 14.71 -20.64 11.30
CA ARG A 82 14.01 -21.56 12.19
C ARG A 82 14.33 -23.03 11.95
N ASP A 83 14.43 -23.44 10.69
CA ASP A 83 14.66 -24.85 10.34
C ASP A 83 16.11 -25.30 10.67
N GLY A 84 17.02 -24.36 10.92
CA GLY A 84 18.43 -24.62 11.21
C GLY A 84 19.23 -25.00 9.95
N PRO A 85 20.56 -25.20 10.08
CA PRO A 85 21.37 -25.67 8.96
C PRO A 85 20.89 -27.06 8.50
N PRO A 86 20.86 -27.33 7.19
CA PRO A 86 20.46 -28.64 6.69
C PRO A 86 21.42 -29.72 7.22
N PRO A 87 20.92 -30.93 7.54
CA PRO A 87 21.77 -32.04 7.95
C PRO A 87 22.81 -32.35 6.84
N PRO A 88 24.03 -32.81 7.19
CA PRO A 88 25.12 -33.04 6.23
C PRO A 88 24.75 -33.93 5.03
N THR A 89 23.74 -34.79 5.19
CA THR A 89 23.25 -35.73 4.17
C THR A 89 22.28 -35.12 3.16
N ALA A 90 21.77 -33.90 3.38
CA ALA A 90 20.86 -33.21 2.46
C ALA A 90 21.58 -32.43 1.34
N LEU A 91 22.91 -32.39 1.35
CA LEU A 91 23.72 -31.70 0.35
C LEU A 91 23.81 -32.43 -1.00
N GLU A 92 23.49 -33.72 -1.05
CA GLU A 92 23.59 -34.53 -2.29
C GLU A 92 22.36 -34.42 -3.20
N ASN A 93 21.20 -34.06 -2.65
CA ASN A 93 19.98 -33.81 -3.43
C ASN A 93 19.68 -32.32 -3.44
N GLY A 94 20.49 -31.56 -4.21
CA GLY A 94 20.24 -30.18 -4.63
C GLY A 94 19.39 -29.37 -3.66
N SER A 95 20.03 -28.85 -2.60
CA SER A 95 19.43 -27.97 -1.59
C SER A 95 18.32 -27.15 -2.21
N SER A 96 17.09 -27.40 -1.78
CA SER A 96 15.88 -26.67 -2.15
C SER A 96 16.12 -25.19 -1.84
N SER A 97 16.69 -24.45 -2.79
CA SER A 97 16.66 -23.00 -2.77
C SER A 97 15.18 -22.65 -2.69
N SER A 98 14.72 -22.12 -1.55
CA SER A 98 13.32 -21.74 -1.36
C SER A 98 12.92 -20.81 -2.52
N LYS A 99 12.19 -21.36 -3.50
CA LYS A 99 11.91 -20.65 -4.75
C LYS A 99 10.80 -19.64 -4.51
N VAL A 100 11.16 -18.37 -4.32
CA VAL A 100 10.17 -17.29 -4.29
C VAL A 100 9.59 -17.15 -5.69
N THR A 101 8.30 -17.46 -5.86
CA THR A 101 7.55 -17.21 -7.10
C THR A 101 6.43 -16.22 -6.80
N VAL A 102 6.39 -15.11 -7.53
CA VAL A 102 5.39 -14.05 -7.41
C VAL A 102 4.48 -14.07 -8.62
N SER A 103 3.17 -14.25 -8.39
CA SER A 103 2.14 -14.12 -9.43
C SER A 103 1.67 -12.68 -9.52
N LEU A 104 1.64 -12.12 -10.73
CA LEU A 104 1.14 -10.78 -10.97
C LEU A 104 -0.37 -10.70 -10.71
N GLU A 105 -1.15 -11.73 -11.06
CA GLU A 105 -2.60 -11.77 -10.80
C GLU A 105 -2.89 -11.69 -9.29
N ARG A 106 -2.18 -12.47 -8.48
CA ARG A 106 -2.34 -12.47 -7.02
C ARG A 106 -1.87 -11.15 -6.42
N THR A 107 -0.82 -10.56 -6.97
CA THR A 107 -0.33 -9.24 -6.55
C THR A 107 -1.36 -8.16 -6.87
N THR A 108 -1.88 -8.14 -8.11
CA THR A 108 -2.96 -7.23 -8.49
C THR A 108 -4.15 -7.43 -7.56
N ALA A 109 -4.64 -8.67 -7.39
CA ALA A 109 -5.74 -8.98 -6.46
C ALA A 109 -5.49 -8.47 -5.03
N PHE A 110 -4.25 -8.53 -4.54
CA PHE A 110 -3.87 -7.96 -3.24
C PHE A 110 -4.01 -6.43 -3.19
N LEU A 111 -3.60 -5.71 -4.25
CA LEU A 111 -3.65 -4.24 -4.33
C LEU A 111 -5.09 -3.70 -4.29
N PHE A 112 -6.05 -4.42 -4.87
CA PHE A 112 -7.48 -4.03 -4.85
C PHE A 112 -8.35 -4.98 -4.02
N GLN A 113 -7.77 -5.72 -3.08
CA GLN A 113 -8.45 -6.78 -2.32
C GLN A 113 -9.70 -6.30 -1.59
N THR A 114 -9.76 -5.02 -1.20
CA THR A 114 -10.93 -4.41 -0.55
C THR A 114 -12.17 -4.46 -1.44
N TYR A 115 -12.00 -4.46 -2.76
CA TYR A 115 -13.09 -4.58 -3.73
C TYR A 115 -13.39 -6.02 -4.13
N LEU A 116 -12.46 -6.96 -3.90
CA LEU A 116 -12.67 -8.39 -4.14
C LEU A 116 -13.25 -9.13 -2.94
N SER A 117 -13.03 -8.61 -1.74
CA SER A 117 -13.41 -9.28 -0.50
C SER A 117 -14.93 -9.29 -0.33
N SER A 118 -15.45 -10.42 0.17
CA SER A 118 -16.85 -10.57 0.55
C SER A 118 -16.98 -11.05 1.99
N VAL A 119 -18.04 -10.64 2.68
CA VAL A 119 -18.40 -11.14 4.01
C VAL A 119 -19.75 -11.83 3.91
N GLY A 120 -19.82 -13.12 4.27
CA GLY A 120 -21.04 -13.91 4.09
C GLY A 120 -21.51 -14.00 2.62
N GLY A 121 -20.58 -13.92 1.67
CA GLY A 121 -20.89 -13.86 0.22
C GLY A 121 -21.32 -12.48 -0.29
N MET A 122 -21.49 -11.49 0.58
CA MET A 122 -21.88 -10.13 0.21
C MET A 122 -20.63 -9.26 -0.05
N SER A 123 -20.62 -8.57 -1.19
CA SER A 123 -19.53 -7.66 -1.56
C SER A 123 -19.58 -6.35 -0.78
N LYS A 124 -18.54 -5.52 -0.88
CA LYS A 124 -18.49 -4.17 -0.27
C LYS A 124 -19.67 -3.27 -0.65
N LEU A 125 -20.21 -3.42 -1.86
CA LEU A 125 -21.29 -2.58 -2.38
C LEU A 125 -22.69 -3.17 -2.14
N ASP A 126 -22.77 -4.37 -1.57
CA ASP A 126 -24.03 -5.00 -1.24
C ASP A 126 -24.75 -4.19 -0.13
N PRO A 127 -26.02 -3.79 -0.32
CA PRO A 127 -26.74 -2.99 0.66
C PRO A 127 -26.90 -3.70 2.02
N ASP A 128 -26.87 -5.03 2.02
CA ASP A 128 -27.13 -5.86 3.19
C ASP A 128 -25.86 -6.27 3.94
N VAL A 129 -24.66 -6.03 3.37
CA VAL A 129 -23.40 -6.37 4.03
C VAL A 129 -23.26 -5.71 5.41
N LYS A 130 -23.83 -4.50 5.56
CA LYS A 130 -23.82 -3.76 6.83
C LYS A 130 -24.69 -4.40 7.91
N LYS A 131 -25.66 -5.25 7.57
CA LYS A 131 -26.51 -5.95 8.54
C LYS A 131 -25.75 -7.00 9.36
N ILE A 132 -24.64 -7.52 8.81
CA ILE A 132 -23.82 -8.56 9.46
C ILE A 132 -22.48 -8.03 9.98
N LEU A 133 -22.19 -6.75 9.77
CA LEU A 133 -20.97 -6.09 10.22
C LEU A 133 -21.29 -5.13 11.35
N LYS A 134 -20.37 -5.03 12.32
CA LYS A 134 -20.42 -3.95 13.30
C LYS A 134 -20.19 -2.63 12.57
N ASP A 135 -21.08 -1.66 12.79
CA ASP A 135 -20.86 -0.31 12.28
C ASP A 135 -19.62 0.30 12.95
N THR A 136 -18.69 0.73 12.10
CA THR A 136 -17.41 1.35 12.49
C THR A 136 -17.25 2.75 11.91
N ASP A 137 -18.20 3.23 11.11
CA ASP A 137 -18.22 4.58 10.58
C ASP A 137 -18.99 5.53 11.52
N LEU A 138 -18.50 5.61 12.75
CA LEU A 138 -19.21 6.23 13.87
C LEU A 138 -19.56 7.72 13.65
N LEU A 139 -18.77 8.40 12.81
CA LEU A 139 -18.91 9.84 12.51
C LEU A 139 -19.43 10.08 11.09
N LYS A 140 -19.96 9.03 10.46
CA LYS A 140 -20.58 9.06 9.13
C LYS A 140 -19.68 9.69 8.07
N ALA A 141 -18.36 9.52 8.18
CA ALA A 141 -17.41 10.08 7.24
C ALA A 141 -17.47 9.34 5.90
N GLN A 142 -17.85 8.06 5.93
CA GLN A 142 -17.93 7.23 4.72
C GLN A 142 -19.36 6.95 4.30
N SER A 143 -20.33 6.83 5.20
CA SER A 143 -21.70 6.43 4.91
C SER A 143 -22.58 7.58 4.41
N ASP A 144 -22.28 8.82 4.77
CA ASP A 144 -22.92 10.02 4.25
C ASP A 144 -22.21 10.46 2.94
N PRO A 145 -22.92 10.53 1.80
CA PRO A 145 -22.31 10.87 0.52
C PRO A 145 -21.63 12.24 0.49
N TYR A 146 -22.25 13.27 1.05
CA TYR A 146 -21.69 14.62 1.13
C TYR A 146 -20.41 14.64 1.97
N ARG A 147 -20.42 14.00 3.14
CA ARG A 147 -19.22 13.91 3.99
C ARG A 147 -18.11 13.09 3.36
N ARG A 148 -18.44 12.03 2.63
CA ARG A 148 -17.45 11.24 1.87
C ARG A 148 -16.72 12.10 0.84
N MET A 149 -17.40 13.07 0.24
CA MET A 149 -16.80 13.97 -0.75
C MET A 149 -15.89 15.04 -0.13
N SER A 150 -15.83 15.17 1.20
CA SER A 150 -14.74 15.93 1.86
C SER A 150 -13.35 15.28 1.72
N ALA A 151 -13.24 14.12 1.08
CA ALA A 151 -12.00 13.46 0.69
C ALA A 151 -11.95 13.28 -0.85
N ASN A 152 -11.69 14.38 -1.56
CA ASN A 152 -11.73 14.41 -3.02
C ASN A 152 -10.87 15.56 -3.59
N LEU A 153 -10.64 15.53 -4.90
CA LEU A 153 -9.86 16.51 -5.65
C LEU A 153 -10.76 17.59 -6.23
N TYR A 154 -10.44 18.86 -5.95
CA TYR A 154 -11.22 20.03 -6.39
C TYR A 154 -10.31 21.10 -6.99
N ALA A 155 -10.84 21.88 -7.94
CA ALA A 155 -10.11 23.04 -8.45
C ALA A 155 -9.95 24.13 -7.37
N THR A 156 -8.85 24.87 -7.43
CA THR A 156 -8.54 25.96 -6.51
C THR A 156 -8.82 27.32 -7.15
N ALA A 157 -8.50 28.41 -6.45
CA ALA A 157 -8.59 29.77 -6.97
C ALA A 157 -7.72 30.03 -8.21
N ARG A 158 -6.65 29.24 -8.41
CA ARG A 158 -5.75 29.36 -9.56
C ARG A 158 -6.17 28.39 -10.66
N PRO A 159 -6.48 28.86 -11.89
CA PRO A 159 -6.89 27.98 -12.99
C PRO A 159 -5.87 26.88 -13.30
N GLY A 160 -6.34 25.64 -13.39
CA GLY A 160 -5.50 24.48 -13.66
C GLY A 160 -4.79 23.89 -12.43
N GLU A 161 -4.94 24.50 -11.26
CA GLU A 161 -4.52 23.92 -10.00
C GLU A 161 -5.66 23.18 -9.31
N TYR A 162 -5.32 22.03 -8.73
CA TYR A 162 -6.26 21.18 -8.00
C TYR A 162 -5.66 20.79 -6.65
N TYR A 163 -6.54 20.65 -5.66
CA TYR A 163 -6.17 20.32 -4.30
C TYR A 163 -7.04 19.19 -3.77
N HIS A 164 -6.42 18.18 -3.20
CA HIS A 164 -7.13 17.08 -2.55
C HIS A 164 -7.35 17.45 -1.09
N ILE A 165 -8.57 17.82 -0.74
CA ILE A 165 -8.97 17.97 0.67
C ILE A 165 -9.21 16.57 1.26
N HIS A 166 -9.01 16.39 2.57
CA HIS A 166 -9.15 15.07 3.19
C HIS A 166 -9.84 15.10 4.56
N GLY A 167 -11.15 14.83 4.58
CA GLY A 167 -12.00 14.80 5.77
C GLY A 167 -11.75 13.66 6.77
N SER A 168 -10.75 12.80 6.56
CA SER A 168 -10.37 11.75 7.53
C SER A 168 -11.56 10.87 7.96
N LEU A 169 -11.59 10.45 9.23
CA LEU A 169 -12.72 9.77 9.85
C LEU A 169 -13.72 10.75 10.50
N GLU A 170 -13.48 12.05 10.39
CA GLU A 170 -14.28 13.13 10.99
C GLU A 170 -14.31 14.30 10.00
N ALA A 171 -15.30 14.31 9.10
CA ALA A 171 -15.34 15.26 7.99
C ALA A 171 -15.71 16.70 8.42
N SER A 172 -16.27 16.89 9.61
CA SER A 172 -16.82 18.20 10.03
C SER A 172 -15.73 19.24 10.11
N THR A 173 -14.55 18.89 10.64
CA THR A 173 -13.44 19.84 10.76
C THR A 173 -12.97 20.36 9.40
N THR A 174 -12.82 19.46 8.41
CA THR A 174 -12.44 19.83 7.02
C THR A 174 -13.55 20.62 6.32
N LEU A 175 -14.82 20.28 6.54
CA LEU A 175 -15.93 21.03 5.95
C LEU A 175 -16.03 22.44 6.56
N SER A 176 -16.02 22.56 7.89
CA SER A 176 -16.15 23.86 8.56
C SER A 176 -14.98 24.79 8.31
N MET A 177 -13.75 24.28 8.08
CA MET A 177 -12.62 25.15 7.68
C MET A 177 -12.80 25.78 6.30
N LEU A 178 -13.70 25.23 5.47
CA LEU A 178 -14.07 25.75 4.16
C LEU A 178 -15.41 26.51 4.22
N ASP A 179 -15.90 26.89 5.40
CA ASP A 179 -17.24 27.46 5.63
C ASP A 179 -18.40 26.59 5.14
N LEU A 180 -18.21 25.26 5.13
CA LEU A 180 -19.26 24.31 4.78
C LEU A 180 -19.90 23.73 6.04
N GLU A 181 -21.22 23.56 5.99
CA GLU A 181 -21.94 22.85 7.04
C GLU A 181 -21.49 21.38 7.12
N PRO A 182 -21.35 20.80 8.33
CA PRO A 182 -20.92 19.41 8.49
C PRO A 182 -21.85 18.35 7.88
N PHE A 183 -23.12 18.69 7.64
CA PHE A 183 -24.14 17.81 7.09
C PHE A 183 -25.06 18.59 6.14
N ARG A 184 -25.35 18.00 4.98
CA ARG A 184 -26.23 18.57 3.95
C ARG A 184 -27.17 17.49 3.37
N PRO A 185 -28.20 17.05 4.13
CA PRO A 185 -29.14 16.03 3.66
C PRO A 185 -29.92 16.46 2.41
N ASP A 186 -30.09 17.77 2.23
CA ASP A 186 -30.63 18.38 1.01
C ASP A 186 -29.75 18.06 -0.21
N LEU A 187 -28.43 18.21 -0.11
CA LEU A 187 -27.50 17.86 -1.20
C LEU A 187 -27.43 16.35 -1.43
N ASN A 188 -27.49 15.54 -0.37
CA ASN A 188 -27.56 14.09 -0.50
C ASN A 188 -28.78 13.63 -1.32
N ALA A 189 -29.91 14.34 -1.25
CA ALA A 189 -31.09 14.05 -2.05
C ALA A 189 -30.95 14.49 -3.52
N LEU A 190 -30.18 15.55 -3.78
CA LEU A 190 -29.89 16.05 -5.14
C LEU A 190 -28.84 15.21 -5.87
N GLY A 191 -27.93 14.58 -5.13
CA GLY A 191 -26.97 13.61 -5.67
C GLY A 191 -25.55 14.15 -5.82
N HIS A 192 -24.72 13.35 -6.48
CA HIS A 192 -23.26 13.53 -6.51
C HIS A 192 -22.81 14.86 -7.11
N GLU A 193 -23.41 15.29 -8.22
CA GLU A 193 -23.00 16.53 -8.92
C GLU A 193 -23.23 17.76 -8.03
N ALA A 194 -24.42 17.88 -7.41
CA ALA A 194 -24.72 18.99 -6.50
C ALA A 194 -23.78 19.05 -5.28
N ILE A 195 -23.38 17.88 -4.75
CA ILE A 195 -22.39 17.79 -3.67
C ILE A 195 -21.02 18.30 -4.12
N VAL A 196 -20.56 17.86 -5.30
CA VAL A 196 -19.26 18.25 -5.87
C VAL A 196 -19.24 19.74 -6.15
N GLU A 197 -20.29 20.28 -6.77
CA GLU A 197 -20.43 21.70 -7.07
C GLU A 197 -20.38 22.57 -5.80
N GLU A 198 -21.12 22.19 -4.76
CA GLU A 198 -21.10 22.91 -3.48
C GLU A 198 -19.68 22.96 -2.90
N ILE A 199 -19.06 21.79 -2.71
CA ILE A 199 -17.73 21.71 -2.07
C ILE A 199 -16.70 22.43 -2.93
N GLU A 200 -16.70 22.22 -4.25
CA GLU A 200 -15.75 22.86 -5.15
C GLU A 200 -15.91 24.38 -5.15
N SER A 201 -17.14 24.90 -5.09
CA SER A 201 -17.37 26.35 -5.04
C SER A 201 -16.73 27.00 -3.81
N HIS A 202 -16.64 26.27 -2.70
CA HIS A 202 -15.96 26.71 -1.48
C HIS A 202 -14.45 26.57 -1.56
N VAL A 203 -13.93 25.45 -2.10
CA VAL A 203 -12.48 25.22 -2.28
C VAL A 203 -11.87 26.22 -3.26
N LYS A 204 -12.59 26.56 -4.36
CA LYS A 204 -12.16 27.53 -5.38
C LYS A 204 -11.93 28.95 -4.85
N ARG A 205 -12.31 29.26 -3.61
CA ARG A 205 -12.03 30.55 -2.96
C ARG A 205 -10.59 30.67 -2.45
N PHE A 206 -9.86 29.56 -2.39
CA PHE A 206 -8.53 29.49 -1.80
C PHE A 206 -7.49 29.03 -2.82
N THR A 207 -6.28 29.53 -2.69
CA THR A 207 -5.08 28.98 -3.34
C THR A 207 -4.59 27.73 -2.59
N SER A 208 -3.75 26.92 -3.25
CA SER A 208 -3.12 25.75 -2.62
C SER A 208 -2.35 26.11 -1.34
N ASP A 209 -1.67 27.26 -1.33
CA ASP A 209 -0.86 27.73 -0.20
C ASP A 209 -1.74 28.14 1.01
N GLU A 210 -2.91 28.73 0.75
CA GLU A 210 -3.89 29.06 1.79
C GLU A 210 -4.54 27.80 2.37
N LEU A 211 -4.83 26.80 1.53
CA LEU A 211 -5.37 25.50 1.97
C LEU A 211 -4.36 24.75 2.84
N GLU A 212 -3.08 24.73 2.49
CA GLU A 212 -2.01 24.17 3.34
C GLU A 212 -1.95 24.87 4.70
N LYS A 213 -2.06 26.20 4.72
CA LYS A 213 -2.09 26.97 5.98
C LYS A 213 -3.30 26.62 6.83
N LEU A 214 -4.50 26.56 6.24
CA LEU A 214 -5.71 26.16 6.95
C LEU A 214 -5.59 24.73 7.51
N ASN A 215 -5.02 23.81 6.73
CA ASN A 215 -4.76 22.44 7.18
C ASN A 215 -3.81 22.39 8.36
N ALA A 216 -2.71 23.16 8.33
CA ALA A 216 -1.79 23.27 9.46
C ALA A 216 -2.50 23.83 10.72
N ASP A 217 -3.27 24.90 10.57
CA ASP A 217 -4.00 25.55 11.67
C ASP A 217 -5.06 24.64 12.29
N LYS A 218 -5.75 23.85 11.46
CA LYS A 218 -6.84 22.94 11.88
C LYS A 218 -6.40 21.49 12.09
N ARG A 219 -5.11 21.21 11.93
CA ARG A 219 -4.51 19.87 12.01
C ARG A 219 -5.21 18.86 11.09
N GLN A 220 -5.57 19.31 9.88
CA GLN A 220 -6.20 18.50 8.85
C GLN A 220 -5.16 18.05 7.82
N ALA A 221 -5.54 17.08 7.00
CA ALA A 221 -4.73 16.60 5.88
C ALA A 221 -5.26 17.16 4.57
N GLY A 222 -4.35 17.36 3.62
CA GLY A 222 -4.64 17.72 2.26
C GLY A 222 -3.33 17.78 1.47
N VAL A 223 -3.42 17.84 0.15
CA VAL A 223 -2.23 17.93 -0.70
C VAL A 223 -2.59 18.54 -2.05
N PRO A 224 -1.73 19.41 -2.63
CA PRO A 224 -1.89 19.84 -4.02
C PRO A 224 -1.63 18.67 -4.99
N ALA A 225 -2.40 18.60 -6.08
CA ALA A 225 -2.13 17.68 -7.16
C ALA A 225 -1.01 18.24 -8.06
N LEU A 226 0.22 17.84 -7.77
CA LEU A 226 1.41 18.28 -8.49
C LEU A 226 1.78 17.33 -9.63
N ARG A 227 2.27 17.89 -10.73
CA ARG A 227 3.03 17.15 -11.74
C ARG A 227 4.37 16.70 -11.15
N HIS A 228 5.00 15.70 -11.76
CA HIS A 228 6.28 15.19 -11.27
C HIS A 228 7.34 16.30 -11.21
N GLU A 229 7.47 17.09 -12.26
CA GLU A 229 8.46 18.17 -12.37
C GLU A 229 8.24 19.25 -11.31
N GLU A 230 6.97 19.55 -11.00
CA GLU A 230 6.58 20.51 -9.95
C GLU A 230 6.93 19.95 -8.57
N PHE A 231 6.61 18.67 -8.31
CA PHE A 231 6.99 17.99 -7.06
C PHE A 231 8.50 18.04 -6.82
N LEU A 232 9.33 17.79 -7.86
CA LEU A 232 10.79 17.86 -7.77
C LEU A 232 11.31 19.24 -7.35
N GLN A 233 10.56 20.32 -7.59
CA GLN A 233 10.96 21.67 -7.18
C GLN A 233 10.61 22.00 -5.73
N THR A 234 9.70 21.23 -5.10
CA THR A 234 9.31 21.43 -3.70
C THR A 234 10.45 21.05 -2.74
N PRO A 235 10.47 21.60 -1.51
CA PRO A 235 11.41 21.17 -0.47
C PRO A 235 11.33 19.67 -0.17
N HIS A 236 10.11 19.10 -0.20
CA HIS A 236 9.88 17.67 -0.01
C HIS A 236 10.46 16.84 -1.15
N GLY A 237 10.21 17.22 -2.39
CA GLY A 237 10.73 16.50 -3.56
C GLY A 237 12.25 16.55 -3.64
N LYS A 238 12.87 17.71 -3.40
CA LYS A 238 14.34 17.85 -3.38
C LYS A 238 14.98 16.92 -2.35
N THR A 239 14.45 16.91 -1.12
CA THR A 239 14.94 16.04 -0.06
C THR A 239 14.73 14.56 -0.37
N ASN A 240 13.52 14.17 -0.80
CA ASN A 240 13.18 12.76 -0.98
C ASN A 240 13.87 12.12 -2.18
N MET A 241 14.24 12.89 -3.20
CA MET A 241 14.83 12.34 -4.43
C MET A 241 16.28 11.90 -4.30
N GLU A 242 16.97 12.39 -3.28
CA GLU A 242 18.34 11.98 -2.94
C GLU A 242 18.36 10.73 -2.03
N LEU A 243 17.21 10.34 -1.48
CA LEU A 243 17.09 9.23 -0.55
C LEU A 243 16.61 7.95 -1.25
N PRO A 244 17.02 6.76 -0.76
CA PRO A 244 16.42 5.51 -1.19
C PRO A 244 14.93 5.47 -0.79
N PRO A 245 14.11 4.65 -1.46
CA PRO A 245 12.68 4.57 -1.17
C PRO A 245 12.38 4.06 0.25
N TRP A 246 13.31 3.31 0.87
CA TRP A 246 13.35 3.01 2.30
C TRP A 246 14.76 2.59 2.72
N SER A 247 15.05 2.64 4.02
CA SER A 247 16.25 2.08 4.64
C SER A 247 15.91 0.86 5.50
N VAL A 248 16.90 -0.01 5.71
CA VAL A 248 16.84 -1.09 6.71
C VAL A 248 17.97 -0.85 7.68
N ASP A 249 17.61 -0.41 8.89
CA ASP A 249 18.57 -0.05 9.92
C ASP A 249 18.65 -1.16 10.97
N GLN A 250 19.87 -1.53 11.38
CA GLN A 250 20.06 -2.46 12.48
C GLN A 250 19.77 -1.73 13.80
N LEU A 251 18.69 -2.14 14.46
CA LEU A 251 18.25 -1.52 15.72
C LEU A 251 19.09 -1.96 16.93
N GLU A 252 19.61 -3.19 16.92
CA GLU A 252 20.32 -3.80 18.05
C GLU A 252 21.35 -4.84 17.54
N SER A 253 22.51 -4.93 18.19
CA SER A 253 23.61 -5.82 17.77
C SER A 253 24.44 -6.41 18.92
N GLN A 254 24.13 -6.07 20.16
CA GLN A 254 24.91 -6.43 21.35
C GLN A 254 24.29 -7.62 22.07
N THR A 255 22.97 -7.77 22.04
CA THR A 255 22.30 -8.89 22.69
C THR A 255 22.51 -10.17 21.88
N PRO A 256 22.99 -11.27 22.50
CA PRO A 256 23.14 -12.54 21.81
C PRO A 256 21.83 -13.01 21.17
N PRO A 257 21.85 -13.62 19.98
CA PRO A 257 20.65 -14.15 19.34
C PRO A 257 19.89 -15.12 20.26
N CYS A 258 18.58 -14.92 20.37
CA CYS A 258 17.69 -15.84 21.07
C CYS A 258 17.00 -16.77 20.05
N PRO A 259 16.88 -18.08 20.32
CA PRO A 259 16.12 -18.98 19.46
C PRO A 259 14.68 -18.51 19.28
N LEU A 260 14.13 -18.72 18.07
CA LEU A 260 12.71 -18.49 17.82
C LEU A 260 11.86 -19.42 18.70
N PRO A 261 10.66 -18.99 19.13
CA PRO A 261 9.75 -19.84 19.89
C PRO A 261 9.47 -21.17 19.18
N ALA A 262 9.27 -22.24 19.96
CA ALA A 262 8.92 -23.53 19.40
C ALA A 262 7.59 -23.46 18.65
N ALA A 263 7.53 -24.06 17.45
CA ALA A 263 6.30 -24.18 16.68
C ALA A 263 5.35 -25.19 17.35
N THR A 264 4.46 -24.70 18.21
CA THR A 264 3.43 -25.55 18.82
C THR A 264 2.36 -25.89 17.78
N GLY A 265 2.15 -27.17 17.49
CA GLY A 265 1.03 -27.63 16.65
C GLY A 265 1.36 -28.03 15.20
N SER A 266 2.63 -28.02 14.79
CA SER A 266 3.03 -28.68 13.54
C SER A 266 2.90 -30.19 13.72
N SER A 267 1.88 -30.78 13.08
CA SER A 267 1.79 -32.22 12.91
C SER A 267 3.04 -32.70 12.16
N SER A 268 3.58 -33.85 12.59
CA SER A 268 4.71 -34.54 11.98
C SER A 268 4.61 -34.51 10.45
N GLY A 269 5.47 -33.73 9.79
CA GLY A 269 5.60 -33.68 8.33
C GLY A 269 5.33 -32.33 7.66
N THR A 270 4.85 -31.30 8.38
CA THR A 270 4.70 -29.95 7.81
C THR A 270 5.76 -28.98 8.35
N GLN A 271 6.49 -28.31 7.45
CA GLN A 271 7.38 -27.21 7.84
C GLN A 271 6.58 -26.17 8.62
N ALA A 272 7.07 -25.80 9.81
CA ALA A 272 6.47 -24.74 10.60
C ALA A 272 6.45 -23.44 9.79
N ARG A 273 5.41 -22.62 9.93
CA ARG A 273 5.33 -21.33 9.24
C ARG A 273 6.37 -20.33 9.77
N PRO A 274 6.84 -19.34 8.98
CA PRO A 274 7.92 -18.40 9.34
C PRO A 274 7.85 -17.72 10.71
N LEU A 275 6.65 -17.49 11.25
CA LEU A 275 6.38 -16.81 12.50
C LEU A 275 5.68 -17.71 13.53
N ALA A 276 5.64 -19.03 13.32
CA ALA A 276 4.97 -19.95 14.24
C ALA A 276 5.45 -19.75 15.69
N GLY A 277 4.51 -19.55 16.62
CA GLY A 277 4.79 -19.31 18.04
C GLY A 277 5.08 -17.84 18.40
N ILE A 278 5.14 -16.94 17.42
CA ILE A 278 5.27 -15.49 17.64
C ILE A 278 3.86 -14.89 17.73
N LYS A 279 3.64 -14.05 18.75
CA LYS A 279 2.40 -13.30 18.92
C LYS A 279 2.65 -11.84 18.63
N VAL A 280 1.89 -11.29 17.68
CA VAL A 280 1.96 -9.88 17.30
C VAL A 280 0.71 -9.16 17.79
N LEU A 281 0.89 -8.08 18.55
CA LEU A 281 -0.18 -7.18 18.93
C LEU A 281 -0.25 -6.03 17.92
N GLU A 282 -1.30 -6.03 17.10
CA GLU A 282 -1.58 -5.01 16.09
C GLU A 282 -2.62 -4.02 16.67
N LEU A 283 -2.27 -2.73 16.77
CA LEU A 283 -3.10 -1.68 17.40
C LEU A 283 -3.44 -0.51 16.46
N SER A 284 -3.15 -0.65 15.17
CA SER A 284 -3.44 0.38 14.18
C SER A 284 -4.94 0.45 13.92
N ARG A 285 -5.37 1.63 13.47
CA ARG A 285 -6.79 1.91 13.28
C ARG A 285 -7.28 1.70 11.86
N ILE A 286 -6.41 1.90 10.86
CA ILE A 286 -6.83 2.04 9.46
C ILE A 286 -5.88 1.34 8.50
N ILE A 287 -6.46 0.57 7.58
CA ILE A 287 -5.94 -0.04 6.34
C ILE A 287 -4.56 -0.69 6.45
N ALA A 288 -3.47 0.07 6.45
CA ALA A 288 -2.11 -0.44 6.33
C ALA A 288 -1.74 -1.37 7.50
N GLY A 289 -2.06 -0.97 8.74
CA GLY A 289 -1.79 -1.79 9.93
C GLY A 289 -2.53 -3.14 9.91
N PRO A 290 -3.84 -3.18 9.67
CA PRO A 290 -4.56 -4.44 9.50
C PRO A 290 -4.02 -5.33 8.37
N VAL A 291 -3.52 -4.74 7.27
CA VAL A 291 -2.85 -5.50 6.20
C VAL A 291 -1.55 -6.14 6.73
N ILE A 292 -0.72 -5.37 7.44
CA ILE A 292 0.50 -5.89 8.09
C ILE A 292 0.15 -7.04 9.05
N GLY A 293 -0.81 -6.83 9.95
CA GLY A 293 -1.24 -7.83 10.91
C GLY A 293 -1.72 -9.13 10.27
N ARG A 294 -2.55 -9.03 9.22
CA ARG A 294 -2.99 -10.21 8.44
C ARG A 294 -1.81 -10.90 7.76
N THR A 295 -0.91 -10.15 7.13
CA THR A 295 0.27 -10.74 6.48
C THR A 295 1.16 -11.49 7.48
N LEU A 296 1.39 -10.92 8.67
CA LEU A 296 2.13 -11.61 9.74
C LEU A 296 1.40 -12.88 10.22
N ALA A 297 0.08 -12.83 10.40
CA ALA A 297 -0.71 -14.00 10.79
C ALA A 297 -0.69 -15.14 9.74
N GLU A 298 -0.64 -14.82 8.44
CA GLU A 298 -0.45 -15.83 7.39
C GLU A 298 0.91 -16.55 7.52
N TYR A 299 1.91 -15.87 8.09
CA TYR A 299 3.21 -16.46 8.38
C TYR A 299 3.28 -17.22 9.70
N GLY A 300 2.25 -17.25 10.55
CA GLY A 300 2.23 -18.06 11.77
C GLY A 300 1.67 -17.35 12.98
#